data_AF-A0A3N1B0X1-F1
#
_entry.id   AF-A0A3N1B0X1-F1
#
_cell.length_a   1.000
_cell.length_b   1.000
_cell.length_c   1.000
_cell.angle_alpha   90.00
_cell.angle_beta   90.00
_cell.angle_gamma   90.00
#
_symmetry.space_group_name_H-M   'P 1'
#
loop_
_entity.id
_entity.type
_entity.pdbx_description
1 polymer ?
#
loop_
_entity_poly.entity_id
_entity_poly.type
_entity_poly.pdbx_seq_one_letter_code
_entity_poly.pdbx_strand_id
1 'polypeptide(L)'
;MEEETKFLRALLRQDWETYDSFTEKFQSEGKGTPVAIIGYSFFVAVQRRFAENKDAREIIRFVADARARLLEGRELPAKEGEALICAMLDMDIPGVEEIVENLDVGVMAEIQGQLLFRLVEDAELTDEQLDELLLEAEALLHENHPVE
;
A
#
# COMPACT_ATOMS: atom_id res chain seq x y z
N MET A 1 13.39 -0.45 -11.86
CA MET A 1 13.30 -0.64 -10.41
C MET A 1 14.19 0.35 -9.71
N GLU A 2 13.56 1.47 -9.39
CA GLU A 2 14.11 2.59 -8.65
C GLU A 2 14.36 2.25 -7.17
N GLU A 3 14.96 3.19 -6.45
CA GLU A 3 15.35 2.98 -5.06
C GLU A 3 14.14 2.86 -4.14
N GLU A 4 13.10 3.65 -4.39
CA GLU A 4 11.81 3.62 -3.70
C GLU A 4 11.13 2.25 -3.83
N THR A 5 11.21 1.67 -5.03
CA THR A 5 10.63 0.36 -5.34
C THR A 5 11.40 -0.77 -4.66
N LYS A 6 12.74 -0.69 -4.63
CA LYS A 6 13.59 -1.64 -3.89
C LYS A 6 13.36 -1.57 -2.39
N PHE A 7 13.20 -0.36 -1.85
CA PHE A 7 12.84 -0.14 -0.44
C PHE A 7 11.51 -0.82 -0.10
N LEU A 8 10.47 -0.61 -0.93
CA LEU A 8 9.18 -1.24 -0.71
C LEU A 8 9.23 -2.77 -0.87
N ARG A 9 10.00 -3.28 -1.83
CA ARG A 9 10.25 -4.73 -1.96
C ARG A 9 10.86 -5.31 -0.68
N ALA A 10 11.88 -4.65 -0.12
CA ALA A 10 12.52 -5.08 1.11
C ALA A 10 11.55 -5.10 2.29
N LEU A 11 10.70 -4.07 2.41
CA LEU A 11 9.64 -4.03 3.42
C LEU A 11 8.66 -5.21 3.28
N LEU A 12 8.19 -5.49 2.06
CA LEU A 12 7.20 -6.55 1.80
C LEU A 12 7.79 -7.95 1.97
N ARG A 13 9.09 -8.11 1.75
CA ARG A 13 9.81 -9.37 2.02
C ARG A 13 10.38 -9.48 3.43
N GLN A 14 10.14 -8.49 4.29
CA GLN A 14 10.69 -8.43 5.64
C GLN A 14 12.23 -8.53 5.66
N ASP A 15 12.88 -8.05 4.59
CA ASP A 15 14.33 -7.89 4.52
C ASP A 15 14.73 -6.63 5.29
N TRP A 16 14.80 -6.79 6.61
CA TRP A 16 15.07 -5.68 7.54
C TRP A 16 16.47 -5.07 7.35
N GLU A 17 17.45 -5.86 6.92
CA GLU A 17 18.80 -5.36 6.66
C GLU A 17 18.81 -4.37 5.48
N THR A 18 18.16 -4.74 4.37
CA THR A 18 18.02 -3.85 3.21
C THR A 18 17.12 -2.66 3.54
N TYR A 19 16.02 -2.88 4.29
CA TYR A 19 15.10 -1.82 4.72
C TYR A 19 15.78 -0.75 5.59
N ASP A 20 16.57 -1.17 6.58
CA ASP A 20 17.28 -0.25 7.48
C ASP A 20 18.30 0.59 6.70
N SER A 21 19.06 -0.04 5.79
CA SER A 21 20.02 0.65 4.90
C SER A 21 19.37 1.75 4.06
N PHE A 22 18.20 1.47 3.46
CA PHE A 22 17.45 2.48 2.72
C PHE A 22 16.85 3.57 3.61
N THR A 23 16.37 3.21 4.80
CA THR A 23 15.81 4.16 5.76
C THR A 23 16.87 5.17 6.21
N GLU A 24 18.07 4.68 6.58
CA GLU A 24 19.22 5.53 6.92
C GLU A 24 19.60 6.44 5.75
N LYS A 25 19.64 5.89 4.53
CA LYS A 25 19.92 6.66 3.32
C LYS A 25 18.90 7.79 3.11
N PHE A 26 17.60 7.49 3.11
CA PHE A 26 16.56 8.50 2.89
C PHE A 26 16.52 9.56 3.98
N GLN A 27 16.83 9.19 5.22
CA GLN A 27 17.01 10.15 6.31
C GLN A 27 18.22 11.06 6.08
N SER A 28 19.36 10.50 5.68
CA SER A 28 20.58 11.28 5.39
C SER A 28 20.42 12.26 4.23
N GLU A 29 19.60 11.90 3.24
CA GLU A 29 19.30 12.73 2.07
C GLU A 29 18.15 13.72 2.31
N GLY A 30 17.50 13.66 3.47
CA GLY A 30 16.33 14.49 3.80
C GLY A 30 15.09 14.22 2.95
N LYS A 31 15.04 13.07 2.25
CA LYS A 31 13.96 12.72 1.32
C LYS A 31 12.73 12.12 1.99
N GLY A 32 12.84 11.70 3.26
CA GLY A 32 11.73 11.10 4.00
C GLY A 32 11.30 9.73 3.46
N THR A 33 10.22 9.17 4.00
CA THR A 33 9.67 7.88 3.53
C THR A 33 9.02 8.06 2.15
N PRO A 34 9.29 7.18 1.17
CA PRO A 34 8.70 7.28 -0.16
C PRO A 34 7.22 6.87 -0.14
N VAL A 35 6.34 7.77 0.31
CA VAL A 35 4.90 7.52 0.48
C VAL A 35 4.17 7.31 -0.86
N ALA A 36 4.64 7.91 -1.95
CA ALA A 36 3.98 7.81 -3.25
C ALA A 36 4.02 6.37 -3.81
N ILE A 37 5.18 5.70 -3.77
CA ILE A 37 5.29 4.31 -4.28
C ILE A 37 4.42 3.34 -3.48
N ILE A 38 4.22 3.59 -2.17
CA ILE A 38 3.32 2.80 -1.32
C ILE A 38 1.88 2.93 -1.84
N GLY A 39 1.44 4.16 -2.10
CA GLY A 39 0.10 4.44 -2.62
C GLY A 39 -0.16 3.79 -3.98
N TYR A 40 0.77 3.92 -4.94
CA TYR A 40 0.62 3.29 -6.26
C TYR A 40 0.69 1.77 -6.21
N SER A 41 1.57 1.19 -5.38
CA SER A 41 1.65 -0.27 -5.21
C SER A 41 0.38 -0.82 -4.57
N PHE A 42 -0.17 -0.09 -3.59
CA PHE A 42 -1.45 -0.41 -2.99
C PHE A 42 -2.59 -0.34 -4.01
N PHE A 43 -2.64 0.71 -4.84
CA PHE A 43 -3.62 0.81 -5.93
C PHE A 43 -3.56 -0.41 -6.86
N VAL A 44 -2.38 -0.77 -7.38
CA VAL A 44 -2.22 -1.94 -8.25
C VAL A 44 -2.66 -3.23 -7.55
N ALA A 45 -2.24 -3.44 -6.30
CA ALA A 45 -2.61 -4.62 -5.52
C ALA A 45 -4.14 -4.73 -5.30
N VAL A 46 -4.78 -3.61 -4.98
CA VAL A 46 -6.24 -3.52 -4.81
C VAL A 46 -6.96 -3.82 -6.12
N GLN A 47 -6.53 -3.23 -7.23
CA GLN A 47 -7.13 -3.50 -8.54
C GLN A 47 -7.00 -4.97 -8.91
N ARG A 48 -5.82 -5.57 -8.76
CA ARG A 48 -5.61 -6.99 -9.05
C ARG A 48 -6.52 -7.91 -8.23
N ARG A 49 -6.81 -7.55 -6.99
CA ARG A 49 -7.62 -8.39 -6.09
C ARG A 49 -9.13 -8.20 -6.24
N PHE A 50 -9.59 -6.94 -6.29
CA PHE A 50 -11.00 -6.61 -6.10
C PHE A 50 -11.67 -6.02 -7.34
N ALA A 51 -10.92 -5.64 -8.40
CA ALA A 51 -11.53 -4.96 -9.55
C ALA A 51 -12.56 -5.81 -10.29
N GLU A 52 -12.35 -7.12 -10.38
CA GLU A 52 -13.29 -8.04 -11.03
C GLU A 52 -14.59 -8.21 -10.24
N ASN A 53 -14.54 -8.03 -8.92
CA ASN A 53 -15.69 -8.20 -8.03
C ASN A 53 -15.69 -7.18 -6.89
N LYS A 54 -16.14 -5.95 -7.19
CA LYS A 54 -16.23 -4.85 -6.23
C LYS A 54 -17.36 -5.08 -5.20
N ASP A 55 -17.14 -5.96 -4.22
CA ASP A 55 -18.06 -6.20 -3.09
C ASP A 55 -17.53 -5.63 -1.78
N ALA A 56 -18.22 -4.61 -1.25
CA ALA A 56 -17.89 -3.99 0.03
C ALA A 56 -17.84 -5.01 1.20
N ARG A 57 -18.62 -6.08 1.16
CA ARG A 57 -18.58 -7.13 2.19
C ARG A 57 -17.29 -7.94 2.15
N GLU A 58 -16.72 -8.13 0.98
CA GLU A 58 -15.42 -8.77 0.84
C GLU A 58 -14.32 -7.86 1.38
N ILE A 59 -14.37 -6.56 1.07
CA ILE A 59 -13.43 -5.56 1.57
C ILE A 59 -13.44 -5.52 3.11
N ILE A 60 -14.63 -5.45 3.73
CA ILE A 60 -14.79 -5.49 5.19
C ILE A 60 -14.17 -6.77 5.78
N ARG A 61 -14.40 -7.93 5.14
CA ARG A 61 -13.82 -9.21 5.59
C ARG A 61 -12.30 -9.22 5.48
N PHE A 62 -11.77 -8.70 4.38
CA PHE A 62 -10.34 -8.59 4.15
C PHE A 62 -9.68 -7.69 5.20
N VAL A 63 -10.22 -6.49 5.44
CA VAL A 63 -9.69 -5.56 6.44
C VAL A 63 -9.80 -6.15 7.85
N ALA A 64 -10.89 -6.84 8.18
CA ALA A 64 -11.03 -7.52 9.45
C ALA A 64 -9.98 -8.64 9.66
N ASP A 65 -9.70 -9.44 8.63
CA ASP A 65 -8.65 -10.47 8.69
C ASP A 65 -7.24 -9.85 8.76
N ALA A 66 -6.98 -8.78 8.01
CA ALA A 66 -5.73 -8.02 8.08
C ALA A 66 -5.46 -7.53 9.52
N ARG A 67 -6.49 -6.92 10.15
CA ARG A 67 -6.44 -6.45 11.54
C ARG A 67 -6.16 -7.57 12.53
N ALA A 68 -6.74 -8.75 12.33
CA ALA A 68 -6.56 -9.90 13.22
C ALA A 68 -5.13 -10.48 13.19
N ARG A 69 -4.37 -10.19 12.13
CA ARG A 69 -3.00 -10.70 11.91
C ARG A 69 -1.91 -9.67 12.16
N LEU A 70 -2.28 -8.47 12.62
CA LEU A 70 -1.29 -7.45 12.94
C LEU A 70 -0.40 -7.89 14.11
N LEU A 71 0.87 -7.48 14.03
CA LEU A 71 1.80 -7.59 15.15
C LEU A 71 1.29 -6.74 16.32
N GLU A 72 1.52 -7.22 17.55
CA GLU A 72 1.15 -6.49 18.77
C GLU A 72 1.70 -5.06 18.75
N GLY A 73 0.84 -4.09 19.07
CA GLY A 73 1.18 -2.67 19.10
C GLY A 73 0.96 -1.91 17.80
N ARG A 74 0.55 -2.57 16.70
CA ARG A 74 0.04 -1.89 15.51
C ARG A 74 -1.48 -1.82 15.50
N GLU A 75 -2.01 -0.68 15.08
CA GLU A 75 -3.44 -0.50 14.88
C GLU A 75 -3.73 -0.21 13.40
N LEU A 76 -4.70 -0.94 12.86
CA LEU A 76 -5.30 -0.66 11.56
C LEU A 76 -6.77 -0.27 11.81
N PRO A 77 -7.09 1.03 11.68
CA PRO A 77 -8.46 1.51 11.79
C PRO A 77 -9.31 0.92 10.67
N ALA A 78 -10.39 0.23 11.04
CA ALA A 78 -11.19 -0.55 10.08
C ALA A 78 -11.83 0.33 9.01
N LYS A 79 -12.46 1.45 9.43
CA LYS A 79 -13.21 2.32 8.52
C LYS A 79 -12.30 2.99 7.50
N GLU A 80 -11.15 3.45 7.95
CA GLU A 80 -10.14 4.13 7.16
C GLU A 80 -9.51 3.15 6.17
N GLY A 81 -9.18 1.93 6.60
CA GLY A 81 -8.68 0.88 5.72
C GLY A 81 -9.70 0.46 4.66
N GLU A 82 -10.96 0.28 5.04
CA GLU A 82 -12.07 -0.04 4.13
C GLU A 82 -12.29 1.11 3.13
N ALA A 83 -12.33 2.36 3.61
CA ALA A 83 -12.53 3.55 2.78
C ALA A 83 -11.41 3.72 1.76
N LEU A 84 -10.14 3.51 2.15
CA LEU A 84 -9.01 3.58 1.23
C LEU A 84 -9.10 2.55 0.11
N ILE A 85 -9.52 1.30 0.39
CA ILE A 85 -9.75 0.29 -0.66
C ILE A 85 -10.90 0.71 -1.57
N CYS A 86 -12.03 1.11 -0.99
CA CYS A 86 -13.21 1.55 -1.75
C CYS A 86 -12.89 2.74 -2.67
N ALA A 87 -12.10 3.71 -2.19
CA ALA A 87 -11.66 4.86 -2.96
C ALA A 87 -10.77 4.45 -4.15
N MET A 88 -9.82 3.53 -3.95
CA MET A 88 -8.97 3.02 -5.04
C MET A 88 -9.78 2.28 -6.12
N LEU A 89 -10.91 1.69 -5.74
CA LEU A 89 -11.82 1.00 -6.65
C LEU A 89 -12.89 1.92 -7.26
N ASP A 90 -12.87 3.22 -6.95
CA ASP A 90 -13.88 4.20 -7.40
C ASP A 90 -15.30 3.72 -7.06
N MET A 91 -15.49 3.20 -5.84
CA MET A 91 -16.79 2.73 -5.35
C MET A 91 -17.59 3.90 -4.76
N ASP A 92 -18.81 4.09 -5.25
CA ASP A 92 -19.75 5.08 -4.73
C ASP A 92 -20.35 4.62 -3.38
N ILE A 93 -19.59 4.85 -2.29
CA ILE A 93 -19.97 4.52 -0.93
C ILE A 93 -20.05 5.81 -0.09
N PRO A 94 -21.20 6.11 0.54
CA PRO A 94 -21.36 7.31 1.36
C PRO A 94 -20.31 7.42 2.47
N GLY A 95 -19.66 8.58 2.55
CA GLY A 95 -18.68 8.91 3.58
C GLY A 95 -17.25 8.44 3.30
N VAL A 96 -16.99 7.68 2.22
CA VAL A 96 -15.63 7.27 1.86
C VAL A 96 -14.74 8.47 1.52
N GLU A 97 -15.22 9.39 0.69
CA GLU A 97 -14.47 10.60 0.32
C GLU A 97 -14.09 11.43 1.55
N GLU A 98 -15.05 11.72 2.43
CA GLU A 98 -14.82 12.46 3.68
C GLU A 98 -13.80 11.76 4.60
N ILE A 99 -13.85 10.42 4.71
CA ILE A 99 -12.87 9.68 5.52
C ILE A 99 -11.47 9.84 4.92
N VAL A 100 -11.32 9.68 3.60
CA VAL A 100 -10.01 9.75 2.93
C VAL A 100 -9.44 11.17 2.97
N GLU A 101 -10.26 12.21 2.75
CA GLU A 101 -9.83 13.61 2.79
C GLU A 101 -9.36 14.07 4.18
N ASN A 102 -9.89 13.46 5.25
CA ASN A 102 -9.52 13.79 6.62
C ASN A 102 -8.26 13.06 7.12
N LEU A 103 -7.69 12.14 6.34
CA LEU A 103 -6.48 11.42 6.70
C LEU A 103 -5.21 12.22 6.39
N ASP A 104 -4.29 12.27 7.35
CA ASP A 104 -2.93 12.73 7.10
C ASP A 104 -2.22 11.77 6.13
N VAL A 105 -1.37 12.31 5.25
CA VAL A 105 -0.66 11.53 4.23
C VAL A 105 0.22 10.44 4.84
N GLY A 106 0.84 10.70 5.99
CA GLY A 106 1.64 9.71 6.71
C GLY A 106 0.78 8.57 7.26
N VAL A 107 -0.37 8.90 7.85
CA VAL A 107 -1.34 7.90 8.36
C VAL A 107 -1.92 7.06 7.22
N MET A 108 -2.28 7.70 6.11
CA MET A 108 -2.76 7.01 4.92
C MET A 108 -1.71 6.03 4.38
N ALA A 109 -0.45 6.46 4.24
CA ALA A 109 0.64 5.60 3.78
C ALA A 109 0.91 4.44 4.74
N GLU A 110 0.80 4.67 6.05
CA GLU A 110 0.93 3.62 7.06
C GLU A 110 -0.16 2.55 6.89
N ILE A 111 -1.43 2.96 6.79
CA ILE A 111 -2.56 2.07 6.57
C ILE A 111 -2.40 1.30 5.25
N GLN A 112 -2.07 2.00 4.16
CA GLN A 112 -1.84 1.38 2.86
C GLN A 112 -0.69 0.38 2.90
N GLY A 113 0.41 0.69 3.59
CA GLY A 113 1.54 -0.23 3.75
C GLY A 113 1.16 -1.51 4.51
N GLN A 114 0.39 -1.39 5.59
CA GLN A 114 -0.12 -2.54 6.34
C GLN A 114 -1.07 -3.41 5.50
N LEU A 115 -1.99 -2.79 4.77
CA LEU A 115 -2.92 -3.51 3.89
C LEU A 115 -2.20 -4.13 2.68
N LEU A 116 -1.22 -3.43 2.09
CA LEU A 116 -0.42 -3.93 0.98
C LEU A 116 0.36 -5.18 1.38
N PHE A 117 0.97 -5.19 2.58
CA PHE A 117 1.60 -6.40 3.10
C PHE A 117 0.63 -7.57 3.13
N ARG A 118 -0.60 -7.36 3.62
CA ARG A 118 -1.63 -8.41 3.64
C ARG A 118 -2.09 -8.80 2.23
N LEU A 119 -2.20 -7.88 1.29
CA LEU A 119 -2.56 -8.18 -0.10
C LEU A 119 -1.53 -9.09 -0.77
N VAL A 120 -0.24 -8.81 -0.55
CA VAL A 120 0.87 -9.62 -1.07
C VAL A 120 0.91 -10.99 -0.42
N GLU A 121 0.73 -11.06 0.91
CA GLU A 121 0.68 -12.32 1.66
C GLU A 121 -0.52 -13.19 1.24
N ASP A 122 -1.71 -12.60 1.13
CA ASP A 122 -2.94 -13.35 0.80
C ASP A 122 -2.96 -13.84 -0.65
N ALA A 123 -2.31 -13.12 -1.57
CA ALA A 123 -2.14 -13.55 -2.95
C ALA A 123 -0.96 -14.53 -3.15
N GLU A 124 -0.19 -14.81 -2.09
CA GLU A 124 1.00 -15.68 -2.12
C GLU A 124 1.97 -15.33 -3.27
N LEU A 125 2.19 -14.02 -3.51
CA LEU A 125 2.95 -13.57 -4.68
C LEU A 125 4.40 -14.09 -4.65
N THR A 126 4.85 -14.65 -5.77
CA THR A 126 6.27 -14.97 -5.98
C THR A 126 7.11 -13.70 -6.07
N ASP A 127 8.44 -13.83 -6.02
CA ASP A 127 9.35 -12.70 -6.18
C ASP A 127 9.17 -12.00 -7.52
N GLU A 128 8.95 -12.77 -8.59
CA GLU A 128 8.70 -12.23 -9.92
C GLU A 128 7.37 -11.47 -9.97
N GLN A 129 6.30 -12.00 -9.37
CA GLN A 129 4.99 -11.36 -9.36
C GLN A 129 4.97 -10.09 -8.50
N LEU A 130 5.72 -10.08 -7.41
CA LEU A 130 5.93 -8.89 -6.58
C LEU A 130 6.72 -7.84 -7.37
N ASP A 131 7.78 -8.23 -8.07
CA ASP A 131 8.56 -7.33 -8.92
C ASP A 131 7.70 -6.73 -10.04
N GLU A 132 6.84 -7.53 -10.68
CA GLU A 132 5.88 -7.05 -11.69
C GLU A 132 4.89 -6.04 -11.12
N LEU A 133 4.33 -6.30 -9.93
CA LEU A 133 3.42 -5.37 -9.25
C LEU A 133 4.10 -4.04 -8.96
N LEU A 134 5.32 -4.11 -8.47
CA LEU A 134 6.12 -2.95 -8.10
C LEU A 134 6.60 -2.14 -9.32
N LEU A 135 6.93 -2.81 -10.43
CA LEU A 135 7.25 -2.14 -11.69
C LEU A 135 6.02 -1.46 -12.31
N GLU A 136 4.84 -2.06 -12.20
CA GLU A 136 3.58 -1.44 -12.63
C GLU A 136 3.28 -0.18 -11.80
N ALA A 137 3.49 -0.24 -10.49
CA ALA A 137 3.35 0.91 -9.60
C ALA A 137 4.36 2.03 -9.93
N GLU A 138 5.62 1.68 -10.22
CA GLU A 138 6.66 2.61 -10.66
C GLU A 138 6.28 3.30 -11.98
N ALA A 139 5.75 2.55 -12.95
CA ALA A 139 5.29 3.11 -14.21
C ALA A 139 4.14 4.13 -13.99
N LEU A 140 3.14 3.76 -13.18
CA LEU A 140 2.02 4.66 -12.85
C LEU A 140 2.48 5.91 -12.11
N LEU A 141 3.44 5.78 -11.20
CA LEU A 141 4.05 6.91 -10.50
C LEU A 141 4.70 7.88 -11.51
N HIS A 142 5.50 7.38 -12.45
CA HIS A 142 6.18 8.19 -13.46
C HIS A 142 5.20 8.86 -14.43
N GLU A 143 4.12 8.18 -14.82
CA GLU A 143 3.09 8.75 -15.69
C GLU A 143 2.35 9.93 -15.04
N ASN A 144 2.10 9.85 -13.73
CA ASN A 144 1.39 10.89 -12.98
C ASN A 144 2.32 11.97 -12.40
N HIS A 145 3.61 11.66 -12.27
CA HIS A 145 4.66 12.56 -11.80
C HIS A 145 5.88 12.47 -12.75
N PRO A 146 5.79 13.05 -13.97
CA PRO A 146 6.92 13.04 -14.89
C PRO A 146 8.08 13.80 -14.24
N VAL A 147 9.21 13.12 -14.08
CA VAL A 147 10.45 13.74 -13.62
C VAL A 147 10.91 14.68 -14.74
N GLU A 148 10.86 16.00 -14.51
CA GLU A 148 11.41 17.03 -15.41
C GLU A 148 12.94 16.88 -15.59
#